data_AF-A0A1Q6PT10-F1
#
_entry.id   AF-A0A1Q6PT10-F1
#
_cell.length_a   1.000
_cell.length_b   1.000
_cell.length_c   1.000
_cell.angle_alpha   90.00
_cell.angle_beta   90.00
_cell.angle_gamma   90.00
#
_symmetry.space_group_name_H-M   'P 1'
#
loop_
_entity.id
_entity.type
_entity.pdbx_description
1 polymer ?
#
loop_
_entity_poly.entity_id
_entity_poly.type
_entity_poly.pdbx_seq_one_letter_code
_entity_poly.pdbx_strand_id
1 'polypeptide(L)'
;DLRMTSPNDEPVMNTAEVHTIEHLAATFLRNHAEYADKTIYFGPMGCRTGFYLILVGSYESKDIVPLLKEMYRFMADFEGEVPGASAKDCGNYLDMNLPMAKYLSKKYLTEVLENITDEQLHYPS
;
A
#
# COMPACT_ATOMS: atom_id res chain seq x y z
N ASP A 1 -5.61 -7.53 5.21
CA ASP A 1 -4.36 -7.20 5.92
C ASP A 1 -3.26 -7.20 4.87
N LEU A 2 -2.62 -6.05 4.61
CA LEU A 2 -1.50 -5.95 3.68
C LEU A 2 -0.22 -5.84 4.49
N ARG A 3 0.31 -6.99 4.92
CA ARG A 3 1.50 -7.07 5.76
C ARG A 3 2.76 -6.93 4.91
N MET A 4 3.49 -5.84 5.07
CA MET A 4 4.71 -5.55 4.32
C MET A 4 5.99 -5.94 5.06
N THR A 5 5.96 -5.96 6.39
CA THR A 5 7.10 -6.41 7.21
C THR A 5 6.65 -7.42 8.26
N SER A 6 7.54 -8.37 8.60
CA SER A 6 7.27 -9.36 9.64
C SER A 6 7.09 -8.70 11.00
N PRO A 7 6.00 -8.98 11.74
CA PRO A 7 5.77 -8.41 13.06
C PRO A 7 6.89 -8.75 14.05
N ASN A 8 7.55 -7.72 14.59
CA ASN A 8 8.64 -7.81 15.59
C ASN A 8 9.95 -8.49 15.15
N ASP A 9 10.04 -8.97 13.91
CA ASP A 9 11.24 -9.64 13.39
C ASP A 9 11.92 -8.86 12.24
N GLU A 10 11.17 -8.02 11.53
CA GLU A 10 11.71 -7.08 10.55
C GLU A 10 11.58 -5.63 11.03
N PRO A 11 12.52 -4.75 10.65
CA PRO A 11 12.38 -3.32 10.90
C PRO A 11 11.05 -2.80 10.37
N VAL A 12 10.38 -1.99 11.20
CA VAL A 12 9.18 -1.27 10.77
C VAL A 12 9.54 -0.20 9.74
N MET A 13 8.54 0.23 8.97
CA MET A 13 8.67 1.39 8.10
C MET A 13 8.66 2.68 8.93
N ASN A 14 9.45 3.70 8.57
CA ASN A 14 9.33 5.02 9.18
C ASN A 14 8.09 5.75 8.66
N THR A 15 7.74 6.86 9.32
CA THR A 15 6.48 7.56 9.05
C THR A 15 6.44 8.14 7.63
N ALA A 16 7.54 8.72 7.15
CA ALA A 16 7.60 9.38 5.85
C ALA A 16 7.28 8.45 4.67
N GLU A 17 7.85 7.25 4.64
CA GLU A 17 7.55 6.26 3.60
C GLU A 17 6.15 5.67 3.73
N VAL A 18 5.67 5.43 4.96
CA VAL A 18 4.30 4.95 5.19
C VAL A 18 3.28 5.96 4.67
N HIS A 19 3.50 7.23 4.99
CA HIS A 19 2.67 8.35 4.58
C HIS A 19 2.70 8.57 3.06
N THR A 20 3.88 8.43 2.45
CA THR A 20 3.99 8.53 0.98
C THR A 20 3.25 7.39 0.28
N ILE A 21 3.35 6.15 0.80
CA ILE A 21 2.60 4.99 0.28
C ILE A 21 1.09 5.23 0.40
N GLU A 22 0.61 5.77 1.53
CA GLU A 22 -0.80 6.14 1.73
C GLU A 22 -1.30 7.08 0.62
N HIS A 23 -0.56 8.15 0.34
CA HIS A 23 -0.92 9.10 -0.72
C HIS A 23 -0.97 8.46 -2.11
N LEU A 24 0.04 7.66 -2.46
CA LEU A 24 0.12 7.03 -3.79
C LEU A 24 -0.94 5.93 -3.97
N ALA A 25 -1.11 5.05 -2.99
CA ALA A 25 -2.12 4.00 -3.03
C ALA A 25 -3.54 4.57 -3.07
N ALA A 26 -3.83 5.60 -2.27
CA ALA A 26 -5.13 6.25 -2.30
C ALA A 26 -5.38 6.96 -3.65
N THR A 27 -4.35 7.53 -4.26
CA THR A 27 -4.45 8.10 -5.61
C THR A 27 -4.74 7.02 -6.65
N PHE A 28 -4.00 5.90 -6.61
CA PHE A 28 -4.22 4.77 -7.51
C PHE A 28 -5.65 4.22 -7.39
N LEU A 29 -6.07 3.90 -6.16
CA LEU A 29 -7.37 3.28 -5.90
C LEU A 29 -8.54 4.17 -6.33
N ARG A 30 -8.49 5.47 -6.05
CA ARG A 30 -9.55 6.44 -6.44
C ARG A 30 -9.67 6.64 -7.95
N ASN A 31 -8.63 6.34 -8.72
CA ASN A 31 -8.63 6.47 -10.18
C ASN A 31 -8.72 5.11 -10.89
N HIS A 32 -8.82 4.00 -10.15
CA HIS A 32 -8.86 2.67 -10.74
C HIS A 32 -10.20 2.41 -11.41
N ALA A 33 -10.18 1.97 -12.68
CA ALA A 33 -11.38 1.80 -13.50
C ALA A 33 -12.47 0.91 -12.86
N GLU A 34 -12.05 -0.15 -12.16
CA GLU A 34 -12.98 -1.07 -11.50
C GLU A 34 -13.18 -0.83 -10.00
N TYR A 35 -12.17 -0.33 -9.29
CA TYR A 35 -12.11 -0.38 -7.83
C TYR A 35 -12.32 1.00 -7.18
N ALA A 36 -12.40 2.08 -7.96
CA ALA A 36 -12.65 3.42 -7.44
C ALA A 36 -13.92 3.48 -6.58
N ASP A 37 -15.06 3.07 -7.14
CA ASP A 37 -16.34 3.08 -6.43
C ASP A 37 -16.48 1.97 -5.37
N LYS A 38 -15.55 1.02 -5.36
CA LYS A 38 -15.52 -0.09 -4.39
C LYS A 38 -14.62 0.22 -3.20
N THR A 39 -13.72 1.20 -3.28
CA THR A 39 -12.73 1.46 -2.23
C THR A 39 -13.35 2.29 -1.11
N ILE A 40 -13.39 1.74 0.11
CA ILE A 40 -13.84 2.45 1.31
C ILE A 40 -12.66 3.13 1.99
N TYR A 41 -11.54 2.39 2.15
CA TYR A 41 -10.41 2.86 2.93
C TYR A 41 -9.12 2.16 2.50
N PHE A 42 -8.06 2.95 2.39
CA PHE A 42 -6.68 2.48 2.42
C PHE A 42 -5.93 3.32 3.44
N GLY A 43 -5.25 2.70 4.39
CA GLY A 43 -4.46 3.47 5.34
C GLY A 43 -3.56 2.62 6.23
N PRO A 44 -2.61 3.28 6.90
CA PRO A 44 -1.51 2.60 7.58
C PRO A 44 -1.95 1.91 8.86
N MET A 45 -1.30 0.80 9.18
CA MET A 45 -1.37 0.21 10.51
C MET A 45 -0.52 1.03 11.49
N GLY A 46 -1.02 1.25 12.71
CA GLY A 46 -0.28 2.00 13.74
C GLY A 46 1.07 1.39 14.13
N CYS A 47 1.25 0.08 13.94
CA CYS A 47 2.54 -0.61 14.16
C CYS A 47 3.55 -0.42 13.02
N ARG A 48 3.17 0.23 11.90
CA ARG A 48 4.01 0.53 10.73
C ARG A 48 4.63 -0.71 10.04
N THR A 49 3.90 -1.82 10.08
CA THR A 49 4.28 -3.09 9.41
C THR A 49 3.43 -3.39 8.18
N GLY A 50 2.48 -2.53 7.83
CA GLY A 50 1.56 -2.77 6.72
C GLY A 50 0.41 -1.77 6.67
N PHE A 51 -0.58 -2.11 5.85
CA PHE A 51 -1.75 -1.28 5.56
C PHE A 51 -3.04 -2.10 5.66
N TYR A 52 -4.16 -1.42 5.92
CA TYR A 52 -5.49 -1.97 5.73
C TYR A 52 -6.10 -1.43 4.43
N LEU A 53 -6.70 -2.34 3.65
CA LEU A 53 -7.55 -2.03 2.51
C LEU A 53 -8.95 -2.57 2.82
N ILE A 54 -9.96 -1.72 2.69
CA ILE A 54 -11.36 -2.06 2.86
C ILE A 54 -12.08 -1.79 1.54
N LEU A 55 -12.73 -2.82 1.00
CA LEU A 55 -13.48 -2.76 -0.24
C LEU A 55 -14.95 -3.15 0.00
N VAL A 56 -15.86 -2.56 -0.77
CA VAL A 56 -17.26 -2.98 -0.88
C VAL A 56 -17.31 -4.29 -1.67
N GLY A 57 -17.82 -5.34 -1.05
CA GLY A 57 -18.04 -6.64 -1.68
C GLY A 57 -17.64 -7.81 -0.80
N SER A 58 -17.66 -9.01 -1.38
CA SER A 58 -17.18 -10.24 -0.75
C SER A 58 -16.03 -10.77 -1.59
N TYR A 59 -14.81 -10.65 -1.07
CA TYR A 59 -13.58 -11.04 -1.75
C TYR A 59 -12.80 -12.01 -0.86
N GLU A 60 -12.21 -13.02 -1.49
CA GLU A 60 -11.11 -13.77 -0.90
C GLU A 60 -9.78 -13.05 -1.20
N SER A 61 -8.74 -13.33 -0.41
CA SER A 61 -7.42 -12.70 -0.59
C SER A 61 -6.90 -12.84 -2.01
N LYS A 62 -7.11 -14.00 -2.65
CA LYS A 62 -6.67 -14.30 -4.02
C LYS A 62 -7.33 -13.40 -5.07
N ASP A 63 -8.56 -12.96 -4.83
CA ASP A 63 -9.35 -12.18 -5.80
C ASP A 63 -8.76 -10.78 -5.99
N ILE A 64 -8.12 -10.24 -4.94
CA ILE A 64 -7.53 -8.89 -4.95
C ILE A 64 -6.04 -8.88 -5.28
N VAL A 65 -5.37 -10.03 -5.39
CA VAL A 65 -3.93 -10.08 -5.73
C VAL A 65 -3.60 -9.33 -7.02
N PRO A 66 -4.38 -9.44 -8.13
CA PRO A 66 -4.12 -8.65 -9.34
C PRO A 66 -4.14 -7.14 -9.08
N LEU A 67 -5.15 -6.63 -8.36
CA LEU A 67 -5.26 -5.23 -7.97
C LEU A 67 -4.03 -4.78 -7.16
N LEU A 68 -3.61 -5.59 -6.20
CA LEU A 68 -2.44 -5.28 -5.38
C LEU A 68 -1.16 -5.22 -6.23
N LYS A 69 -0.96 -6.16 -7.16
CA LYS A 69 0.19 -6.14 -8.07
C LYS A 69 0.23 -4.86 -8.91
N GLU A 70 -0.90 -4.43 -9.44
CA GLU A 70 -1.00 -3.18 -10.20
C GLU A 70 -0.71 -1.95 -9.32
N MET A 71 -1.31 -1.88 -8.13
CA MET A 71 -1.12 -0.78 -7.18
C MET A 71 0.32 -0.65 -6.74
N TYR A 72 0.95 -1.75 -6.32
CA TYR A 72 2.33 -1.74 -5.84
C TYR A 72 3.34 -1.51 -6.98
N ARG A 73 3.02 -1.92 -8.22
CA ARG A 73 3.81 -1.56 -9.41
C ARG A 73 3.72 -0.07 -9.71
N PHE A 74 2.51 0.50 -9.68
CA PHE A 74 2.31 1.94 -9.82
C PHE A 74 3.15 2.73 -8.81
N MET A 75 3.14 2.32 -7.54
CA MET A 75 3.92 2.99 -6.49
C MET A 75 5.43 2.79 -6.66
N ALA A 76 5.87 1.60 -7.06
CA ALA A 76 7.28 1.29 -7.29
C ALA A 76 7.88 2.11 -8.45
N ASP A 77 7.09 2.31 -9.51
CA ASP A 77 7.49 3.01 -10.73
C ASP A 77 7.09 4.49 -10.75
N PHE A 78 6.49 5.00 -9.66
CA PHE A 78 5.97 6.37 -9.61
C PHE A 78 7.09 7.41 -9.81
N GLU A 79 6.82 8.40 -10.66
CA GLU A 79 7.69 9.55 -10.88
C GLU A 79 6.89 10.84 -10.74
N GLY A 80 7.55 11.90 -10.29
CA GLY A 80 6.95 13.22 -10.10
C GLY A 80 6.64 13.54 -8.64
N GLU A 81 5.78 14.53 -8.44
CA GLU A 81 5.40 15.01 -7.11
C GLU A 81 4.34 14.11 -6.48
N VAL A 82 4.47 13.83 -5.18
CA VAL A 82 3.51 13.01 -4.44
C VAL A 82 2.15 13.74 -4.40
N PRO A 83 1.07 13.15 -4.96
CA PRO A 83 -0.23 13.81 -5.05
C PRO A 83 -0.77 14.17 -3.66
N GLY A 84 -1.21 15.41 -3.47
CA GLY A 84 -1.72 15.89 -2.18
C GLY A 84 -0.65 16.18 -1.13
N ALA A 85 0.65 16.06 -1.44
CA ALA A 85 1.75 16.47 -0.56
C ALA A 85 1.92 18.00 -0.52
N SER A 86 0.85 18.72 -0.19
CA SER A 86 0.82 20.18 -0.11
C SER A 86 0.30 20.63 1.26
N ALA A 87 0.65 21.85 1.68
CA ALA A 87 0.16 22.43 2.95
C ALA A 87 -1.37 22.55 3.02
N LYS A 88 -2.05 22.59 1.87
CA LYS A 88 -3.52 22.65 1.79
C LYS A 88 -4.15 21.28 1.97
N ASP A 89 -3.52 20.25 1.44
CA ASP A 89 -4.15 18.94 1.22
C ASP A 89 -3.63 17.85 2.18
N CYS A 90 -2.53 18.11 2.91
CA CYS A 90 -1.93 17.17 3.85
C CYS A 90 -1.55 17.84 5.18
N GLY A 91 -1.94 17.21 6.29
CA GLY A 91 -1.68 17.70 7.64
C GLY A 91 -0.20 17.68 8.05
N ASN A 92 0.65 16.93 7.36
CA ASN A 92 2.09 16.86 7.61
C ASN A 92 2.88 16.72 6.28
N TYR A 93 2.63 17.61 5.33
CA TYR A 93 3.14 17.52 3.95
C TYR A 93 4.68 17.47 3.80
N LEU A 94 5.43 17.82 4.85
CA LEU A 94 6.90 17.75 4.87
C LEU A 94 7.43 16.34 5.20
N ASP A 95 6.59 15.47 5.77
CA ASP A 95 6.96 14.08 6.15
C ASP A 95 6.72 13.13 4.98
N MET A 96 7.49 13.29 3.90
CA MET A 96 7.40 12.49 2.68
C MET A 96 8.76 11.90 2.32
N ASN A 97 8.77 10.65 1.84
CA ASN A 97 9.96 9.97 1.37
C ASN A 97 9.63 9.06 0.18
N LEU A 98 9.51 9.69 -1.00
CA LEU A 98 9.21 8.98 -2.25
C LEU A 98 10.25 7.89 -2.60
N PRO A 99 11.57 8.13 -2.54
CA PRO A 99 12.56 7.10 -2.84
C PRO A 99 12.36 5.84 -1.99
N MET A 100 12.09 6.00 -0.68
CA MET A 100 11.91 4.87 0.21
C MET A 100 10.55 4.17 0.01
N ALA A 101 9.49 4.93 -0.26
CA ALA A 101 8.18 4.38 -0.62
C ALA A 101 8.24 3.53 -1.91
N LYS A 102 8.98 3.98 -2.92
CA LYS A 102 9.22 3.23 -4.17
C LYS A 102 9.96 1.93 -3.89
N TYR A 103 11.03 1.98 -3.11
CA TYR A 103 11.80 0.79 -2.74
C TYR A 103 10.95 -0.23 -2.00
N LEU A 104 10.21 0.19 -0.96
CA LEU A 104 9.38 -0.73 -0.17
C LEU A 104 8.24 -1.32 -0.98
N SER A 105 7.63 -0.51 -1.85
CA SER A 105 6.59 -0.97 -2.77
C SER A 105 7.12 -2.01 -3.74
N LYS A 106 8.32 -1.77 -4.30
CA LYS A 106 9.01 -2.72 -5.18
C LYS A 106 9.38 -3.99 -4.45
N LYS A 107 9.95 -3.91 -3.25
CA LYS A 107 10.30 -5.06 -2.40
C LYS A 107 9.07 -5.95 -2.18
N TYR A 108 7.97 -5.37 -1.72
CA TYR A 108 6.74 -6.12 -1.47
C TYR A 108 6.14 -6.73 -2.74
N LEU A 109 6.16 -5.98 -3.85
CA LEU A 109 5.73 -6.50 -5.16
C LEU A 109 6.53 -7.74 -5.56
N THR A 110 7.86 -7.66 -5.57
CA THR A 110 8.71 -8.70 -6.15
C THR A 110 8.94 -9.87 -5.21
N GLU A 111 9.06 -9.63 -3.90
CA GLU A 111 9.35 -10.68 -2.92
C GLU A 111 8.08 -11.40 -2.45
N VAL A 112 6.93 -10.72 -2.43
CA VAL A 112 5.68 -11.29 -1.90
C VAL A 112 4.63 -11.43 -2.99
N LEU A 113 4.15 -10.34 -3.60
CA LEU A 113 2.96 -10.40 -4.45
C LEU A 113 3.17 -11.23 -5.72
N GLU A 114 4.32 -11.08 -6.39
CA GLU A 114 4.66 -11.84 -7.61
C GLU A 114 4.85 -13.33 -7.34
N ASN A 115 5.24 -13.70 -6.12
CA ASN A 115 5.55 -15.08 -5.70
C ASN A 115 4.60 -15.59 -4.59
N ILE A 116 3.39 -15.02 -4.50
CA ILE A 116 2.48 -15.28 -3.38
C ILE A 116 2.03 -16.74 -3.36
N THR A 117 2.00 -17.34 -2.18
CA THR A 117 1.54 -18.71 -1.95
C THR A 117 0.33 -18.74 -1.02
N ASP A 118 -0.29 -19.91 -0.85
CA ASP A 118 -1.43 -20.08 0.05
C ASP A 118 -1.13 -19.65 1.49
N GLU A 119 0.13 -19.74 1.95
CA GLU A 119 0.54 -19.30 3.29
C GLU A 119 0.27 -17.81 3.54
N GLN A 120 0.39 -16.96 2.52
CA GLN A 120 0.10 -15.52 2.65
C GLN A 120 -1.36 -15.18 2.35
N LEU A 121 -2.11 -16.07 1.70
CA LEU A 121 -3.51 -15.84 1.34
C LEU A 121 -4.47 -16.13 2.50
N HIS A 122 -4.05 -16.99 3.42
CA HIS A 122 -4.84 -17.38 4.59
C HIS A 122 -4.34 -16.67 5.85
N TYR A 123 -5.26 -15.97 6.51
CA TYR A 123 -4.95 -15.36 7.80
C TYR A 123 -4.74 -16.47 8.85
N PRO A 124 -3.72 -16.35 9.73
CA PRO A 124 -3.50 -17.35 10.78
C PRO A 124 -4.74 -17.51 11.66
N SER A 125 -5.13 -18.77 11.86
CA SER A 125 -6.21 -19.18 12.78
C SER A 125 -5.74 -19.23 14.23
#